data_AF-A0A8S2GDD9-F1
#
_entry.id   AF-A0A8S2GDD9-F1
#
_cell.length_a   1.000
_cell.length_b   1.000
_cell.length_c   1.000
_cell.angle_alpha   90.00
_cell.angle_beta   90.00
_cell.angle_gamma   90.00
#
_symmetry.space_group_name_H-M   'P 1'
#
loop_
_entity.id
_entity.type
_entity.pdbx_description
1 polymer ?
#
loop_
_entity_poly.entity_id
_entity_poly.type
_entity_poly.pdbx_seq_one_letter_code
_entity_poly.pdbx_strand_id
1 'polypeptide(L)'
;RVCTGILSIIGNLVDKPIFVPIFIETDYAKAVLDWIQLPDLPFEDKRLFVSILYNLVRHKQGQKALKQENAIIILDKIRPTISTRFPIILNIPVQTL
;
A
#
# COMPACT_ATOMS: atom_id res chain seq x y z
N ARG A 1 15.72 2.18 10.23
CA ARG A 1 16.06 3.52 9.66
C ARG A 1 16.35 3.44 8.15
N VAL A 2 17.23 2.56 7.67
CA VAL A 2 17.54 2.42 6.23
C VAL A 2 16.31 2.02 5.41
N CYS A 3 15.53 1.01 5.86
CA CYS A 3 14.31 0.57 5.19
C CYS A 3 13.26 1.70 5.09
N THR A 4 13.12 2.51 6.14
CA THR A 4 12.18 3.65 6.18
C THR A 4 12.50 4.71 5.12
N GLY A 5 13.78 4.97 4.85
CA GLY A 5 14.20 5.90 3.79
C GLY A 5 13.89 5.37 2.39
N ILE A 6 14.18 4.09 2.15
CA ILE A 6 13.88 3.43 0.87
C ILE A 6 12.37 3.42 0.60
N LEU A 7 11.56 3.02 1.58
CA LEU A 7 10.09 3.01 1.46
C LEU A 7 9.52 4.41 1.23
N SER A 8 10.12 5.45 1.81
CA SER A 8 9.72 6.83 1.56
C SER A 8 10.02 7.26 0.12
N ILE A 9 11.19 6.91 -0.41
CA ILE A 9 11.55 7.16 -1.82
C ILE A 9 10.56 6.43 -2.74
N ILE A 10 10.30 5.15 -2.48
CA ILE A 10 9.35 4.37 -3.28
C ILE A 10 7.95 4.98 -3.21
N GLY A 11 7.47 5.37 -2.03
CA GLY A 11 6.19 6.05 -1.87
C GLY A 11 6.07 7.31 -2.72
N ASN A 12 7.14 8.11 -2.80
CA ASN A 12 7.19 9.30 -3.65
C ASN A 12 7.21 8.97 -5.15
N LEU A 13 7.84 7.86 -5.55
CA LEU A 13 7.86 7.40 -6.95
C LEU A 13 6.50 6.88 -7.38
N VAL A 14 5.83 6.10 -6.52
CA VAL A 14 4.50 5.53 -6.80
C VAL A 14 3.43 6.61 -6.97
N ASP A 15 3.59 7.79 -6.34
CA ASP A 15 2.72 8.95 -6.55
C ASP A 15 2.84 9.56 -7.96
N LYS A 16 3.92 9.27 -8.70
CA LYS A 16 4.11 9.79 -10.06
C LYS A 16 3.52 8.82 -11.08
N PRO A 17 2.52 9.25 -11.89
CA PRO A 17 1.85 8.39 -12.87
C PRO A 17 2.80 7.66 -13.84
N ILE A 18 3.94 8.28 -14.18
CA ILE A 18 4.92 7.72 -15.12
C ILE A 18 5.59 6.44 -14.59
N PHE A 19 5.70 6.28 -13.28
CA PHE A 19 6.32 5.10 -12.68
C PHE A 19 5.32 4.00 -12.34
N VAL A 20 4.02 4.30 -12.31
CA VAL A 20 2.98 3.32 -11.97
C VAL A 20 3.07 2.05 -12.82
N PRO A 21 3.20 2.10 -14.17
CA PRO A 21 3.32 0.88 -14.98
C PRO A 21 4.44 -0.05 -14.52
N ILE A 22 5.60 0.50 -14.14
CA ILE A 22 6.76 -0.28 -13.67
C ILE A 22 6.42 -1.03 -12.37
N PHE A 23 5.71 -0.40 -11.44
CA PHE A 23 5.28 -1.05 -10.20
C PHE A 23 4.22 -2.14 -10.45
N ILE A 24 3.40 -2.00 -11.50
CA ILE A 24 2.43 -3.03 -11.88
C ILE A 24 3.12 -4.21 -12.57
N GLU A 25 4.04 -3.95 -13.52
CA GLU A 25 4.79 -4.97 -14.25
C GLU A 25 5.71 -5.82 -13.36
N THR A 26 6.10 -5.27 -12.20
CA THR A 26 6.97 -5.94 -11.23
C THR A 26 6.20 -6.61 -10.09
N ASP A 27 4.87 -6.74 -10.20
CA ASP A 27 3.99 -7.27 -9.15
C ASP A 27 4.19 -6.59 -7.78
N TYR A 28 4.62 -5.32 -7.78
CA TYR A 28 5.00 -4.64 -6.55
C TYR A 28 3.80 -4.47 -5.60
N ALA A 29 2.59 -4.28 -6.15
CA ALA A 29 1.36 -4.22 -5.36
C ALA A 29 1.17 -5.49 -4.50
N LYS A 30 1.38 -6.67 -5.10
CA LYS A 30 1.33 -7.95 -4.40
C LYS A 30 2.41 -8.06 -3.33
N ALA A 31 3.65 -7.72 -3.67
CA ALA A 31 4.75 -7.75 -2.71
C ALA A 31 4.47 -6.88 -1.47
N VAL A 32 3.94 -5.67 -1.67
CA VAL A 32 3.56 -4.77 -0.57
C VAL A 32 2.43 -5.36 0.29
N LEU A 33 1.44 -6.01 -0.33
CA LEU A 33 0.36 -6.71 0.38
C LEU A 33 0.85 -7.93 1.15
N ASP A 34 1.85 -8.65 0.66
CA ASP A 34 2.48 -9.76 1.39
C ASP A 34 3.30 -9.24 2.57
N TRP A 35 4.10 -8.18 2.37
CA TRP A 35 4.96 -7.61 3.41
C TRP A 35 4.16 -6.98 4.55
N ILE A 36 3.06 -6.28 4.26
CA ILE A 36 2.27 -5.62 5.31
C ILE A 36 1.63 -6.61 6.29
N GLN A 37 1.46 -7.87 5.87
CA GLN A 37 0.91 -8.97 6.67
C GLN A 37 1.94 -9.63 7.59
N LEU A 38 3.23 -9.30 7.47
CA LEU A 38 4.26 -9.87 8.33
C LEU A 38 3.96 -9.53 9.81
N PRO A 39 3.96 -10.54 10.71
CA PRO A 39 3.52 -10.39 12.09
C PRO A 39 4.38 -9.38 12.85
N ASP A 40 5.70 -9.48 12.68
CA ASP A 40 6.69 -8.68 13.40
C ASP A 40 7.07 -7.37 12.69
N LEU A 41 6.36 -7.01 11.63
CA LEU A 41 6.66 -5.80 10.87
C LEU A 41 6.38 -4.56 11.74
N PRO A 42 7.36 -3.64 11.90
CA PRO A 42 7.19 -2.43 12.69
C PRO A 42 6.00 -1.59 12.20
N PHE A 43 5.30 -0.98 13.16
CA PHE A 43 4.12 -0.15 12.87
C PHE A 43 4.41 0.98 11.86
N GLU A 44 5.55 1.66 11.99
CA GLU A 44 5.93 2.74 11.07
C GLU A 44 6.11 2.25 9.63
N ASP A 45 6.64 1.03 9.45
CA ASP A 45 6.80 0.43 8.12
C ASP A 45 5.45 -0.03 7.57
N LYS A 46 4.55 -0.58 8.40
CA LYS A 46 3.14 -0.84 8.03
C LYS A 46 2.48 0.43 7.50
N ARG A 47 2.66 1.57 8.18
CA ARG A 47 2.10 2.85 7.73
C ARG A 47 2.62 3.25 6.34
N LEU A 48 3.91 3.07 6.08
CA LEU A 48 4.51 3.39 4.78
C LEU A 48 3.97 2.49 3.67
N PHE A 49 3.77 1.19 3.94
CA PHE A 49 3.13 0.29 2.99
C PHE A 49 1.69 0.70 2.68
N VAL A 50 0.89 1.09 3.69
CA VAL A 50 -0.46 1.61 3.42
C VAL A 50 -0.39 2.87 2.55
N SER A 51 0.55 3.78 2.82
CA SER A 51 0.75 4.99 2.01
C SER A 51 1.08 4.66 0.54
N ILE A 52 1.93 3.64 0.32
CA ILE A 52 2.25 3.14 -1.03
C ILE A 52 0.99 2.59 -1.71
N LEU A 53 0.20 1.77 -1.03
CA LEU A 53 -1.05 1.22 -1.57
C LEU A 53 -2.07 2.33 -1.88
N TYR A 54 -2.13 3.36 -1.03
CA TYR A 54 -2.95 4.55 -1.25
C TYR A 54 -2.49 5.35 -2.49
N ASN A 55 -1.19 5.45 -2.73
CA ASN A 55 -0.72 6.09 -3.95
C ASN A 55 -1.06 5.25 -5.18
N LEU A 56 -0.90 3.92 -5.14
CA LEU A 56 -1.28 3.02 -6.24
C LEU A 56 -2.77 3.12 -6.59
N VAL A 57 -3.67 3.10 -5.59
CA VAL A 57 -5.13 3.09 -5.83
C VAL A 57 -5.64 4.40 -6.44
N ARG A 58 -4.87 5.50 -6.40
CA ARG A 58 -5.22 6.75 -7.09
C ARG A 58 -5.07 6.65 -8.61
N HIS A 59 -4.44 5.59 -9.11
CA HIS A 59 -4.25 5.34 -10.54
C HIS A 59 -5.11 4.16 -11.01
N LYS A 60 -5.73 4.27 -12.19
CA LYS A 60 -6.62 3.22 -12.75
C LYS A 60 -5.94 1.85 -12.84
N GLN A 61 -4.67 1.81 -13.25
CA GLN A 61 -3.89 0.57 -13.33
C GLN A 61 -3.61 -0.02 -11.94
N GLY A 62 -3.28 0.82 -10.96
CA GLY A 62 -3.09 0.40 -9.57
C GLY A 62 -4.38 -0.13 -8.94
N GLN A 63 -5.52 0.48 -9.20
CA GLN A 63 -6.83 -0.07 -8.79
C GLN A 63 -7.04 -1.48 -9.35
N LYS A 64 -6.79 -1.68 -10.65
CA LYS A 64 -6.95 -2.99 -11.29
C LYS A 64 -6.05 -4.04 -10.64
N ALA A 65 -4.77 -3.72 -10.42
CA ALA A 65 -3.83 -4.64 -9.77
C ALA A 65 -4.25 -4.97 -8.33
N LEU A 66 -4.62 -3.97 -7.53
CA LEU A 66 -5.05 -4.18 -6.15
C LEU A 66 -6.35 -5.01 -6.05
N LYS A 67 -7.27 -4.87 -7.02
CA LYS A 67 -8.45 -5.73 -7.13
C LYS A 67 -8.09 -7.18 -7.43
N GLN A 68 -7.15 -7.41 -8.35
CA GLN A 68 -6.69 -8.75 -8.70
C GLN A 68 -6.06 -9.48 -7.50
N GLU A 69 -5.40 -8.72 -6.61
CA GLU A 69 -4.77 -9.25 -5.39
C GLU A 69 -5.71 -9.31 -4.16
N ASN A 70 -7.02 -9.06 -4.33
CA ASN A 70 -7.99 -9.01 -3.22
C ASN A 70 -7.54 -8.08 -2.07
N ALA A 71 -6.91 -6.94 -2.41
CA ALA A 71 -6.28 -6.04 -1.45
C ALA A 71 -7.22 -5.62 -0.31
N ILE A 72 -8.52 -5.48 -0.60
CA ILE A 72 -9.55 -5.13 0.38
C ILE A 72 -9.60 -6.09 1.57
N ILE A 73 -9.50 -7.40 1.34
CA ILE A 73 -9.55 -8.43 2.39
C ILE A 73 -8.32 -8.32 3.29
N ILE A 74 -7.16 -8.08 2.68
CA ILE A 74 -5.89 -7.93 3.41
C ILE A 74 -5.91 -6.65 4.24
N LEU A 75 -6.34 -5.53 3.65
CA LEU A 75 -6.44 -4.23 4.30
C LEU A 75 -7.44 -4.26 5.48
N ASP A 76 -8.56 -4.97 5.34
CA ASP A 76 -9.53 -5.16 6.43
C ASP A 76 -8.95 -5.95 7.60
N LYS A 77 -8.15 -7.00 7.33
CA LYS A 77 -7.49 -7.79 8.38
C LYS A 77 -6.49 -6.97 9.19
N ILE A 78 -5.74 -6.09 8.54
CA ILE A 78 -4.71 -5.27 9.22
C ILE A 78 -5.27 -3.96 9.78
N ARG A 79 -6.48 -3.56 9.38
CA ARG A 79 -7.14 -2.32 9.80
C ARG A 79 -7.10 -2.09 11.32
N PRO A 80 -7.44 -3.05 12.20
CA PRO A 80 -7.42 -2.84 13.65
C PRO A 80 -6.05 -2.43 14.18
N THR A 81 -4.98 -2.91 13.55
CA THR A 81 -3.59 -2.62 13.90
C THR A 81 -3.17 -1.19 13.53
N ILE A 82 -3.82 -0.59 12.52
CA ILE A 82 -3.47 0.72 11.95
C ILE A 82 -4.43 1.83 12.42
N SER A 83 -5.73 1.53 12.53
CA SER A 83 -6.79 2.49 12.86
C SER A 83 -6.70 3.03 14.29
N THR A 84 -6.08 2.30 15.21
CA THR A 84 -5.88 2.73 16.61
C THR A 84 -4.94 3.92 16.76
N ARG A 85 -4.17 4.28 15.73
CA ARG A 85 -3.22 5.41 15.76
C ARG A 85 -3.41 6.46 14.66
N PHE A 86 -4.04 6.16 13.51
CA PHE A 86 -4.27 7.13 12.43
C PHE A 86 -5.56 6.85 11.62
N PRO A 87 -6.68 7.57 11.87
CA PRO A 87 -7.96 7.32 11.19
C PRO A 87 -7.99 7.77 9.72
N ILE A 88 -7.10 8.68 9.29
CA ILE A 88 -7.19 9.36 7.97
C ILE A 88 -6.64 8.49 6.83
N ILE A 89 -5.67 7.61 7.09
CA ILE A 89 -4.98 6.82 6.04
C ILE A 89 -5.88 5.67 5.51
N LEU A 90 -6.91 5.28 6.27
CA LEU A 90 -7.82 4.19 5.90
C LEU A 90 -9.02 4.65 5.06
N ASN A 91 -9.11 5.93 4.71
CA ASN A 91 -10.03 6.42 3.67
C ASN A 91 -9.50 6.12 2.26
N ILE A 92 -8.78 5.02 2.06
CA ILE A 92 -8.80 4.36 0.75
C ILE A 92 -10.29 4.11 0.51
N PRO A 93 -10.92 4.69 -0.53
CA PRO A 93 -12.32 4.46 -0.74
C PRO A 93 -12.44 2.98 -1.08
N VAL A 94 -12.81 2.20 -0.07
CA VAL A 94 -13.06 0.77 -0.12
C VAL A 94 -14.09 0.46 -1.21
N GLN A 95 -14.90 1.44 -1.59
CA GLN A 95 -15.86 1.42 -2.68
C GLN A 95 -15.22 1.46 -4.08
N THR A 96 -13.93 1.81 -4.20
CA THR A 96 -13.20 1.92 -5.49
C THR A 96 -12.32 0.71 -5.78
N LEU A 97 -11.97 -0.08 -4.76
CA LEU A 97 -11.39 -1.43 -4.87
C LEU A 97 -12.54 -2.44 -4.96
#